data_AF-T1CAQ7-F1
#
_entry.id   AF-T1CAQ7-F1
#
_cell.length_a   1.000
_cell.length_b   1.000
_cell.length_c   1.000
_cell.angle_alpha   90.00
_cell.angle_beta   90.00
_cell.angle_gamma   90.00
#
_symmetry.space_group_name_H-M   'P 1'
#
loop_
_entity.id
_entity.type
_entity.pdbx_description
1 polymer ?
#
loop_
_entity_poly.entity_id
_entity_poly.type
_entity_poly.pdbx_seq_one_letter_code
_entity_poly.pdbx_strand_id
1 'polypeptide(L)'
;MAGLDGIQNKIHPGEASDRDLYHLSPEEDAKIPAPAASLEEALAALDKDREFLTRGGVFSSDMIDAYIALKMEEVTLFRMTTHPLEFQMYYSL
;
A
#
# COMPACT_ATOMS: atom_id res chain seq x y z
N MET A 1 2.53 8.05 -13.81
CA MET A 1 1.29 8.80 -13.55
C MET A 1 1.37 9.59 -12.24
N ALA A 2 1.64 8.96 -11.08
CA ALA A 2 1.73 9.67 -9.78
C ALA A 2 2.68 10.89 -9.78
N GLY A 3 3.90 10.77 -10.34
CA GLY A 3 4.81 11.92 -10.42
C GLY A 3 4.33 13.05 -11.33
N LEU A 4 3.60 12.73 -12.41
CA LEU A 4 3.00 13.75 -13.28
C LEU A 4 1.83 14.45 -12.58
N ASP A 5 1.03 13.71 -11.82
CA ASP A 5 -0.03 14.27 -10.98
C ASP A 5 0.56 15.23 -9.93
N GLY A 6 1.65 14.84 -9.26
CA GLY A 6 2.36 15.70 -8.31
C GLY A 6 2.87 17.01 -8.94
N ILE A 7 3.39 16.96 -10.16
CA ILE A 7 3.82 18.18 -10.89
C ILE A 7 2.61 19.06 -11.23
N GLN A 8 1.51 18.48 -11.74
CA GLN A 8 0.30 19.22 -12.12
C GLN A 8 -0.36 19.90 -10.91
N ASN A 9 -0.44 19.18 -9.79
CA ASN A 9 -1.05 19.64 -8.54
C ASN A 9 -0.07 20.41 -7.65
N LYS A 10 1.19 20.57 -8.07
CA LYS A 10 2.26 21.24 -7.32
C LYS A 10 2.42 20.70 -5.89
N ILE A 11 2.36 19.38 -5.75
CA ILE A 11 2.48 18.70 -4.46
C ILE A 11 3.91 18.90 -3.95
N HIS A 12 4.05 19.52 -2.78
CA HIS A 12 5.34 19.66 -2.11
C HIS A 12 5.64 18.35 -1.35
N PRO A 13 6.79 17.70 -1.58
CA PRO A 13 7.13 16.42 -0.92
C PRO A 13 7.40 16.56 0.58
N GLY A 14 7.49 17.80 1.08
CA GLY A 14 7.92 18.12 2.44
C GLY A 14 9.41 18.44 2.48
N GLU A 15 9.92 18.67 3.69
CA GLU A 15 11.35 18.89 3.91
C GLU A 15 12.10 17.55 3.80
N ALA A 16 13.30 17.59 3.23
CA ALA A 16 14.18 16.43 3.22
C ALA A 16 14.57 16.06 4.65
N SER A 17 14.54 14.78 4.98
CA SER A 17 15.01 14.27 6.26
C SER A 17 16.40 13.68 6.10
N ASP A 18 17.36 14.21 6.87
CA ASP A 18 18.73 13.66 6.98
C ASP A 18 18.85 12.60 8.09
N ARG A 19 17.71 12.16 8.66
CA ARG A 19 17.68 11.23 9.80
C ARG A 19 17.76 9.79 9.32
N ASP A 20 18.49 8.96 10.07
CA ASP A 20 18.52 7.52 9.85
C ASP A 20 17.21 6.86 10.30
N LEU A 21 16.44 6.36 9.32
CA LEU A 21 15.11 5.77 9.52
C LEU A 21 15.11 4.56 10.46
N TYR A 22 16.24 3.86 10.62
CA TYR A 22 16.34 2.67 11.47
C TYR A 22 16.63 2.99 12.94
N HIS A 23 16.96 4.25 13.25
CA HIS A 23 17.36 4.69 14.60
C HIS A 23 16.44 5.78 15.17
N LEU A 24 15.26 5.96 14.59
CA LEU A 24 14.27 6.90 15.08
C LEU A 24 13.64 6.42 16.40
N SER A 25 13.32 7.36 17.28
CA SER A 25 12.45 7.06 18.40
C SER A 25 11.02 6.78 17.90
N PRO A 26 10.20 5.99 18.63
CA PRO A 26 8.82 5.69 18.21
C PRO A 26 7.96 6.94 17.97
N GLU A 27 8.20 8.02 18.72
CA GLU A 27 7.49 9.31 18.56
C GLU A 27 7.86 10.04 17.27
N GLU A 28 9.08 9.82 16.75
CA GLU A 28 9.56 10.41 15.51
C GLU A 28 9.15 9.57 14.30
N ASP A 29 9.20 8.24 14.43
CA ASP A 29 8.79 7.29 13.40
C ASP A 29 7.28 7.43 13.09
N ALA A 30 6.45 7.63 14.11
CA ALA A 30 5.01 7.86 13.96
C ALA A 30 4.64 9.12 13.16
N LYS A 31 5.59 10.04 12.93
CA LYS A 31 5.38 11.26 12.12
C LYS A 31 5.70 11.05 10.64
N ILE A 32 6.29 9.92 10.29
CA ILE A 32 6.71 9.60 8.93
C ILE A 32 5.58 8.82 8.23
N PRO A 33 5.13 9.26 7.05
CA PRO A 33 4.20 8.47 6.25
C PRO A 33 4.82 7.12 5.89
N ALA A 34 4.17 6.03 6.29
CA ALA A 34 4.61 4.67 6.01
C ALA A 34 3.95 4.12 4.73
N PRO A 35 4.60 3.19 4.02
CA PRO A 35 3.95 2.42 2.97
C PRO A 35 2.83 1.54 3.55
N ALA A 36 1.92 1.08 2.69
CA ALA A 36 0.87 0.14 3.08
C ALA A 36 1.47 -1.11 3.73
N ALA A 37 0.90 -1.52 4.87
CA ALA A 37 1.41 -2.64 5.67
C ALA A 37 1.03 -4.01 5.10
N SER A 38 0.08 -4.05 4.18
CA SER A 38 -0.37 -5.29 3.53
C SER A 38 -0.79 -5.05 2.09
N LEU A 39 -0.85 -6.13 1.31
CA LEU A 39 -1.38 -6.08 -0.05
C LEU A 39 -2.85 -5.64 -0.06
N GLU A 40 -3.66 -6.07 0.91
CA GLU A 40 -5.07 -5.66 1.04
C GLU A 40 -5.20 -4.15 1.22
N GLU A 41 -4.37 -3.56 2.09
CA GLU A 41 -4.35 -2.11 2.31
C GLU A 41 -3.92 -1.36 1.05
N ALA A 42 -2.90 -1.86 0.34
CA ALA A 42 -2.46 -1.27 -0.92
C ALA A 42 -3.55 -1.31 -2.01
N LEU A 43 -4.29 -2.43 -2.10
CA LEU A 43 -5.41 -2.57 -3.04
C LEU A 43 -6.57 -1.63 -2.67
N ALA A 44 -6.86 -1.47 -1.38
CA ALA A 44 -7.87 -0.53 -0.90
C ALA A 44 -7.46 0.94 -1.13
N ALA A 45 -6.18 1.27 -1.00
CA ALA A 45 -5.65 2.59 -1.33
C ALA A 45 -5.76 2.86 -2.84
N LEU A 46 -5.41 1.87 -3.68
CA LEU A 46 -5.58 1.94 -5.13
C LEU A 46 -7.05 2.16 -5.51
N ASP A 47 -7.98 1.45 -4.88
CA ASP A 47 -9.42 1.57 -5.13
C ASP A 47 -9.94 2.99 -4.83
N LYS A 48 -9.48 3.57 -3.71
CA LYS A 48 -9.89 4.90 -3.24
C LYS A 48 -9.23 6.05 -4.00
N ASP A 49 -7.97 5.90 -4.41
CA ASP A 49 -7.17 6.95 -5.04
C ASP A 49 -6.62 6.51 -6.41
N ARG A 50 -7.53 6.23 -7.36
CA ARG A 50 -7.15 5.83 -8.73
C ARG A 50 -7.15 6.96 -9.75
N GLU A 51 -7.59 8.15 -9.38
CA GLU A 51 -7.83 9.24 -10.35
C GLU A 51 -6.54 9.66 -11.06
N PHE A 52 -5.42 9.67 -10.33
CA PHE A 52 -4.12 9.97 -10.90
C PHE A 52 -3.71 8.98 -12.00
N LEU A 53 -4.21 7.74 -11.98
CA LEU A 53 -3.97 6.71 -13.00
C LEU A 53 -4.91 6.84 -14.19
N THR A 54 -6.19 7.16 -13.94
CA THR A 54 -7.20 7.24 -14.99
C THR A 54 -7.12 8.52 -15.82
N ARG A 55 -6.43 9.56 -15.31
CA ARG A 55 -6.22 10.82 -16.04
C ARG A 55 -5.53 10.57 -17.38
N GLY A 56 -6.11 11.11 -18.46
CA GLY A 56 -5.59 10.94 -19.82
C GLY A 56 -5.89 9.56 -20.44
N GLY A 57 -6.74 8.75 -19.81
CA GLY A 57 -7.17 7.45 -20.35
C GLY A 57 -6.06 6.40 -20.40
N VAL A 58 -4.99 6.57 -19.61
CA VAL A 58 -3.87 5.62 -19.56
C VAL A 58 -4.29 4.30 -18.92
N PHE A 59 -5.08 4.39 -17.86
CA PHE A 59 -5.74 3.26 -17.21
C PHE A 59 -7.26 3.47 -17.25
N SER A 60 -8.02 2.41 -17.51
CA SER A 60 -9.47 2.42 -17.36
C SER A 60 -9.87 1.93 -15.96
N SER A 61 -11.02 2.38 -15.46
CA SER A 61 -11.57 1.88 -14.21
C SER A 61 -11.74 0.36 -14.25
N ASP A 62 -12.28 -0.17 -15.35
CA ASP A 62 -12.50 -1.62 -15.54
C ASP A 62 -11.20 -2.43 -15.42
N MET A 63 -10.08 -1.91 -15.93
CA MET A 63 -8.78 -2.58 -15.80
C MET A 63 -8.33 -2.61 -14.34
N ILE A 64 -8.48 -1.48 -13.63
CA ILE A 64 -8.10 -1.36 -12.22
C ILE A 64 -8.97 -2.27 -11.35
N ASP A 65 -10.28 -2.30 -11.60
CA ASP A 65 -11.24 -3.18 -10.90
C ASP A 65 -10.89 -4.65 -11.11
N ALA A 66 -10.60 -5.06 -12.36
CA ALA A 66 -10.19 -6.42 -12.67
C ALA A 66 -8.86 -6.80 -11.99
N TYR A 67 -7.91 -5.87 -11.95
CA TYR A 67 -6.63 -6.08 -11.25
C TYR A 67 -6.84 -6.26 -9.75
N ILE A 68 -7.66 -5.42 -9.12
CA ILE A 68 -7.97 -5.51 -7.69
C ILE A 68 -8.64 -6.86 -7.40
N ALA A 69 -9.63 -7.26 -8.20
CA ALA A 69 -10.32 -8.54 -8.02
C ALA A 69 -9.35 -9.72 -8.07
N LEU A 70 -8.49 -9.78 -9.10
CA LEU A 70 -7.49 -10.85 -9.26
C LEU A 70 -6.52 -10.90 -8.07
N LYS A 71 -6.07 -9.75 -7.56
CA LYS A 71 -5.17 -9.70 -6.41
C LYS A 71 -5.85 -9.99 -5.08
N MET A 72 -7.13 -9.69 -4.94
CA MET A 72 -7.90 -10.08 -3.76
C MET A 72 -8.10 -11.60 -3.67
N GLU A 73 -8.10 -12.34 -4.80
CA GLU A 73 -8.07 -13.81 -4.77
C GLU A 73 -6.78 -14.33 -4.12
N GLU A 74 -5.63 -13.76 -4.47
CA GLU A 74 -4.33 -14.11 -3.85
C GLU A 74 -4.31 -13.80 -2.35
N VAL A 75 -4.80 -12.62 -1.97
CA VAL A 75 -4.94 -12.21 -0.56
C VAL A 75 -5.84 -13.17 0.21
N THR A 76 -6.98 -13.54 -0.37
CA THR A 76 -7.94 -14.45 0.26
C THR A 76 -7.34 -15.83 0.46
N LEU A 77 -6.67 -16.37 -0.56
CA LEU A 77 -6.00 -17.67 -0.47
C LEU A 77 -4.97 -17.69 0.67
N PHE A 78 -4.13 -16.66 0.76
CA PHE A 78 -3.13 -16.58 1.81
C PHE A 78 -3.77 -16.48 3.20
N ARG A 79 -4.77 -15.61 3.38
CA ARG A 79 -5.45 -15.41 4.67
C ARG A 79 -6.23 -16.63 5.16
N MET A 80 -6.72 -17.46 4.24
CA MET A 80 -7.48 -18.67 4.57
C MET A 80 -6.59 -19.91 4.76
N THR A 81 -5.29 -19.80 4.50
CA THR A 81 -4.35 -20.92 4.63
C THR A 81 -3.58 -20.79 5.94
N THR A 82 -3.61 -21.84 6.77
CA THR A 82 -2.82 -21.86 8.02
C THR A 82 -1.33 -21.77 7.72
N HIS A 83 -0.66 -20.78 8.31
CA HIS A 83 0.77 -20.63 8.18
C HIS A 83 1.50 -21.61 9.13
N PRO A 84 2.60 -22.28 8.72
CA PRO A 84 3.32 -23.21 9.60
C PRO A 84 3.76 -22.62 10.95
N LEU A 85 4.01 -21.31 10.98
CA LEU A 85 4.33 -20.58 12.21
C LEU A 85 3.17 -20.60 13.22
N GLU A 86 1.91 -20.63 12.76
CA GLU A 86 0.75 -20.74 13.64
C GLU A 86 0.75 -22.08 14.40
N PHE A 87 1.16 -23.18 13.76
CA PHE A 87 1.35 -24.45 14.47
C PHE A 87 2.46 -24.33 15.52
N GLN A 88 3.60 -23.71 15.19
CA GLN A 88 4.66 -23.48 16.17
C GLN A 88 4.20 -22.62 17.36
N MET A 89 3.37 -21.60 17.11
CA MET A 89 2.88 -20.68 18.14
C MET A 89 1.75 -21.27 18.99
N TYR A 90 0.84 -22.04 18.37
CA TYR A 90 -0.47 -22.33 18.96
C TYR A 90 -0.81 -23.83 19.10
N TYR A 91 0.00 -24.76 18.57
CA TYR A 91 -0.37 -26.19 18.58
C TYR A 91 -0.46 -26.81 20.00
N SER A 92 0.35 -26.33 20.94
CA SER A 92 0.42 -26.86 22.31
C SER A 92 -0.11 -25.88 23.37
N LEU A 93 -0.83 -24.84 22.95
CA LEU A 93 -1.50 -23.90 23.84
C LEU A 93 -2.73 -24.54 24.48
#